data_AF-A0A8B8Q641-F1
#
_entry.id   AF-A0A8B8Q641-F1
#
_cell.length_a   1.000
_cell.length_b   1.000
_cell.length_c   1.000
_cell.angle_alpha   90.00
_cell.angle_beta   90.00
_cell.angle_gamma   90.00
#
_symmetry.space_group_name_H-M   'P 1'
#
loop_
_entity.id
_entity.type
_entity.pdbx_description
1 polymer ?
#
loop_
_entity_poly.entity_id
_entity_poly.type
_entity_poly.pdbx_seq_one_letter_code
_entity_poly.pdbx_strand_id
1 'polypeptide(L)'
;MAMAATSTTTLPSSPASRIPSASVKPFSFFSPSPDSSPPQFGLLRARIPLWNPRLSISAAASMSVRAPERSSPPSSFLDRRESGFLHFVKYHGLGNDFILVDNRNSSEPRVTPEQAVKLCDRNFGIGADGVIFAMPGINGTDYTMRIFNSDGSEPEMCGNGVRCFARFIAELEDLSGRQRFTVHTGAGLIVPEIQDDGKVTVDMGEPILKASDVPTKLLPNKDHSVVKSELKVDGLTWNVTCVSMGNPHCVTFGAKGEQNLQVDKLNLAEIGPKFEHHEMFPARTNTEFVQVLSPSHLKMRVWERGAGATLACGTGACAVVVAAVLEGQAGRCCTVDLPGGPLEIEWREKDNHVYMTGPAEVVFYGSVPI
;
A
#
# COMPACT_ATOMS: atom_id res chain seq x y z
N MET A 1 55.71 -29.92 1.25
CA MET A 1 55.86 -30.66 2.53
C MET A 1 55.62 -29.67 3.67
N ALA A 2 54.41 -29.66 4.22
CA ALA A 2 54.09 -28.97 5.46
C ALA A 2 53.26 -29.96 6.27
N MET A 3 53.81 -30.40 7.41
CA MET A 3 53.17 -31.37 8.29
C MET A 3 52.17 -30.69 9.22
N ALA A 4 51.13 -31.46 9.51
CA ALA A 4 50.00 -31.16 10.36
C ALA A 4 50.38 -30.95 11.83
N ALA A 5 49.61 -30.11 12.51
CA ALA A 5 49.44 -30.15 13.95
C ALA A 5 47.94 -30.03 14.26
N THR A 6 47.34 -31.16 14.63
CA THR A 6 46.02 -31.27 15.22
C THR A 6 46.07 -30.80 16.68
N SER A 7 45.20 -29.87 17.06
CA SER A 7 44.88 -29.63 18.46
C SER A 7 43.37 -29.38 18.58
N THR A 8 42.70 -30.36 19.18
CA THR A 8 41.30 -30.34 19.60
C THR A 8 41.20 -29.63 20.93
N THR A 9 40.60 -28.44 20.94
CA THR A 9 40.31 -27.66 22.15
C THR A 9 38.86 -27.86 22.56
N THR A 10 38.69 -28.47 23.73
CA THR A 10 37.44 -28.70 24.45
C THR A 10 36.82 -27.40 24.95
N LEU A 11 35.52 -27.24 24.72
CA LEU A 11 34.65 -26.18 25.24
C LEU A 11 34.49 -26.28 26.77
N PRO A 12 34.57 -25.17 27.52
CA PRO A 12 34.12 -25.13 28.90
C PRO A 12 32.60 -24.87 28.97
N SER A 13 31.91 -25.77 29.67
CA SER A 13 30.50 -25.72 30.04
C SER A 13 30.23 -24.61 31.07
N SER A 14 29.37 -23.66 30.72
CA SER A 14 28.88 -22.61 31.62
C SER A 14 27.86 -23.15 32.65
N PRO A 15 27.85 -22.63 33.89
CA PRO A 15 27.02 -23.15 34.97
C PRO A 15 25.56 -22.69 34.85
N ALA A 16 24.65 -23.62 35.17
CA ALA A 16 23.22 -23.41 35.24
C ALA A 16 22.84 -22.37 36.31
N SER A 17 22.33 -21.22 35.88
CA SER A 17 21.67 -20.25 36.75
C SER A 17 20.18 -20.60 36.89
N ARG A 18 19.80 -21.00 38.10
CA ARG A 18 18.39 -21.14 38.53
C ARG A 18 17.75 -19.75 38.57
N ILE A 19 16.79 -19.51 37.67
CA ILE A 19 15.87 -18.37 37.75
C ILE A 19 14.73 -18.74 38.70
N PRO A 20 14.36 -17.91 39.69
CA PRO A 20 13.27 -18.20 40.59
C PRO A 20 11.91 -18.06 39.88
N SER A 21 11.02 -19.02 40.15
CA SER A 21 9.65 -19.07 39.66
C SER A 21 8.86 -17.84 40.09
N ALA A 22 8.44 -17.01 39.14
CA ALA A 22 7.44 -15.97 39.36
C ALA A 22 6.06 -16.63 39.53
N SER A 23 5.39 -16.36 40.66
CA SER A 23 4.05 -16.89 40.92
C SER A 23 3.03 -16.25 39.98
N VAL A 24 2.36 -17.06 39.18
CA VAL A 24 1.20 -16.67 38.38
C VAL A 24 0.04 -16.37 39.34
N LYS A 25 -0.37 -15.10 39.43
CA LYS A 25 -1.61 -14.70 40.11
C LYS A 25 -2.81 -15.12 39.23
N PRO A 26 -3.86 -15.73 39.79
CA PRO A 26 -5.03 -16.12 39.01
C PRO A 26 -5.85 -14.89 38.59
N PHE A 27 -6.32 -14.91 37.34
CA PHE A 27 -7.28 -13.97 36.79
C PHE A 27 -8.58 -14.00 37.60
N SER A 28 -8.95 -12.86 38.19
CA SER A 28 -10.25 -12.66 38.81
C SER A 28 -11.31 -12.35 37.75
N PHE A 29 -12.27 -13.26 37.59
CA PHE A 29 -13.50 -13.03 36.85
C PHE A 29 -14.34 -11.96 37.55
N PHE A 30 -14.68 -10.87 36.84
CA PHE A 30 -15.69 -9.92 37.28
C PHE A 30 -17.06 -10.34 36.71
N SER A 31 -17.97 -10.75 37.59
CA SER A 31 -19.40 -10.87 37.31
C SER A 31 -20.09 -9.55 37.71
N PRO A 32 -21.04 -9.02 36.92
CA PRO A 32 -21.85 -7.88 37.33
C PRO A 32 -23.01 -8.35 38.21
N SER A 33 -23.31 -7.61 39.28
CA SER A 33 -24.54 -7.73 40.07
C SER A 33 -25.33 -6.42 40.03
N PRO A 34 -26.66 -6.46 40.22
CA PRO A 34 -27.60 -5.46 39.72
C PRO A 34 -27.98 -4.42 40.79
N ASP A 35 -28.14 -3.16 40.40
CA ASP A 35 -29.10 -2.26 41.05
C ASP A 35 -29.28 -0.95 40.28
N SER A 36 -30.51 -0.63 39.90
CA SER A 36 -31.19 0.65 40.13
C SER A 36 -32.39 0.86 39.18
N SER A 37 -33.49 1.22 39.82
CA SER A 37 -34.88 1.37 39.39
C SER A 37 -35.19 2.49 38.37
N PRO A 38 -36.33 2.42 37.65
CA PRO A 38 -36.69 3.37 36.58
C PRO A 38 -37.42 4.62 37.09
N PRO A 39 -37.32 5.78 36.40
CA PRO A 39 -38.12 6.95 36.72
C PRO A 39 -39.50 6.91 36.03
N GLN A 40 -40.52 7.32 36.80
CA GLN A 40 -41.88 7.62 36.36
C GLN A 40 -41.95 8.99 35.70
N PHE A 41 -42.74 9.13 34.62
CA PHE A 41 -43.28 10.43 34.18
C PHE A 41 -44.78 10.33 33.92
N GLY A 42 -45.49 11.31 34.48
CA GLY A 42 -46.93 11.28 34.76
C GLY A 42 -47.87 11.63 33.60
N LEU A 43 -49.10 11.13 33.75
CA LEU A 43 -50.27 11.44 32.94
C LEU A 43 -50.86 12.81 33.33
N LEU A 44 -50.97 13.70 32.35
CA LEU A 44 -51.84 14.89 32.42
C LEU A 44 -53.11 14.63 31.61
N ARG A 45 -54.25 14.61 32.30
CA ARG A 45 -55.60 14.67 31.74
C ARG A 45 -56.05 16.12 31.65
N ALA A 46 -56.55 16.55 30.49
CA ALA A 46 -57.47 17.67 30.36
C ALA A 46 -58.57 17.33 29.33
N ARG A 47 -59.82 17.55 29.74
CA ARG A 47 -61.09 17.31 29.02
C ARG A 47 -61.44 18.49 28.11
N ILE A 48 -62.09 18.27 26.95
CA ILE A 48 -63.25 19.06 26.43
C ILE A 48 -64.05 18.19 25.39
N PRO A 49 -65.29 18.52 24.92
CA PRO A 49 -66.51 17.75 25.16
C PRO A 49 -67.22 17.19 23.89
N LEU A 50 -68.31 16.43 24.12
CA LEU A 50 -69.25 15.88 23.14
C LEU A 50 -70.19 16.95 22.52
N TRP A 51 -70.44 16.92 21.19
CA TRP A 51 -71.81 16.90 20.61
C TRP A 51 -71.88 16.69 19.06
N ASN A 52 -72.67 15.67 18.70
CA ASN A 52 -73.65 15.52 17.60
C ASN A 52 -73.30 15.05 16.16
N PRO A 53 -74.22 14.27 15.54
CA PRO A 53 -74.02 13.47 14.33
C PRO A 53 -74.62 14.14 13.08
N ARG A 54 -74.10 13.80 11.90
CA ARG A 54 -74.83 13.58 10.63
C ARG A 54 -73.83 13.42 9.48
N LEU A 55 -74.32 12.74 8.42
CA LEU A 55 -73.81 12.63 7.05
C LEU A 55 -73.07 11.35 6.67
N SER A 56 -73.91 10.36 6.33
CA SER A 56 -74.00 9.71 5.01
C SER A 56 -72.71 9.41 4.23
N ILE A 57 -72.57 8.11 3.99
CA ILE A 57 -71.79 7.42 2.97
C ILE A 57 -71.90 8.10 1.59
N SER A 58 -70.74 8.36 0.96
CA SER A 58 -70.48 8.09 -0.46
C SER A 58 -69.01 8.31 -0.79
N ALA A 59 -68.39 7.30 -1.41
CA ALA A 59 -67.57 7.38 -2.61
C ALA A 59 -66.52 6.26 -2.60
N ALA A 60 -66.67 5.35 -3.56
CA ALA A 60 -65.65 4.38 -3.91
C ALA A 60 -64.37 5.09 -4.36
N ALA A 61 -63.21 4.61 -3.92
CA ALA A 61 -61.95 4.81 -4.62
C ALA A 61 -61.18 3.49 -4.57
N SER A 62 -60.99 2.91 -5.75
CA SER A 62 -60.17 1.73 -5.98
C SER A 62 -58.75 1.98 -5.50
N MET A 63 -58.22 1.08 -4.66
CA MET A 63 -56.81 1.05 -4.34
C MET A 63 -56.06 0.48 -5.56
N SER A 64 -55.77 1.34 -6.53
CA SER A 64 -54.76 1.08 -7.55
C SER A 64 -53.39 1.16 -6.88
N VAL A 65 -52.83 0.00 -6.50
CA VAL A 65 -51.40 -0.09 -6.19
C VAL A 65 -50.64 0.04 -7.51
N ARG A 66 -50.25 1.27 -7.87
CA ARG A 66 -49.25 1.47 -8.92
C ARG A 66 -47.89 1.12 -8.33
N ALA A 67 -47.29 0.05 -8.84
CA ALA A 67 -45.86 -0.16 -8.69
C ALA A 67 -45.12 1.09 -9.24
N PRO A 68 -44.06 1.57 -8.58
CA PRO A 68 -43.28 2.68 -9.12
C PRO A 68 -42.69 2.26 -10.47
N GLU A 69 -42.92 3.08 -11.49
CA GLU A 69 -42.27 2.92 -12.79
C GLU A 69 -40.75 3.04 -12.59
N ARG A 70 -40.02 1.96 -12.87
CA ARG A 70 -38.55 1.97 -12.93
C ARG A 70 -38.14 2.81 -14.15
N SER A 71 -37.69 4.04 -13.92
CA SER A 71 -37.21 4.95 -14.97
C SER A 71 -35.77 4.67 -15.44
N SER A 72 -35.33 3.40 -15.40
CA SER A 72 -34.08 2.92 -15.97
C SER A 72 -34.20 1.41 -16.17
N PRO A 73 -33.70 0.82 -17.27
CA PRO A 73 -33.71 -0.63 -17.39
C PRO A 73 -32.93 -1.20 -16.20
N PRO A 74 -33.55 -2.04 -15.35
CA PRO A 74 -32.78 -2.76 -14.34
C PRO A 74 -31.84 -3.68 -15.12
N SER A 75 -30.53 -3.61 -14.85
CA SER A 75 -29.63 -4.69 -15.27
C SER A 75 -30.26 -6.00 -14.82
N SER A 76 -30.63 -6.83 -15.79
CA SER A 76 -31.46 -7.98 -15.50
C SER A 76 -30.64 -8.97 -14.68
N PHE A 77 -31.27 -9.77 -13.83
CA PHE A 77 -30.59 -10.89 -13.17
C PHE A 77 -29.90 -11.83 -14.19
N LEU A 78 -30.36 -11.81 -15.44
CA LEU A 78 -29.83 -12.59 -16.56
C LEU A 78 -28.69 -11.90 -17.32
N ASP A 79 -28.42 -10.60 -17.11
CA ASP A 79 -27.24 -9.94 -17.68
C ASP A 79 -25.94 -10.53 -17.10
N ARG A 80 -26.04 -11.23 -15.96
CA ARG A 80 -24.97 -12.05 -15.35
C ARG A 80 -24.77 -13.43 -16.00
N ARG A 81 -25.60 -13.85 -16.96
CA ARG A 81 -25.41 -15.16 -17.58
C ARG A 81 -24.34 -15.17 -18.67
N GLU A 82 -23.92 -14.00 -19.14
CA GLU A 82 -22.78 -13.82 -20.04
C GLU A 82 -21.53 -13.23 -19.33
N SER A 83 -21.59 -13.02 -18.01
CA SER A 83 -20.43 -12.52 -17.25
C SER A 83 -19.37 -13.61 -17.13
N GLY A 84 -18.16 -13.32 -17.62
CA GLY A 84 -17.00 -14.18 -17.44
C GLY A 84 -16.59 -14.29 -15.97
N PHE A 85 -15.65 -15.18 -15.67
CA PHE A 85 -14.99 -15.23 -14.35
C PHE A 85 -13.58 -14.66 -14.46
N LEU A 86 -13.19 -13.86 -13.48
CA LEU A 86 -11.79 -13.50 -13.24
C LEU A 86 -11.19 -14.49 -12.25
N HIS A 87 -10.22 -15.27 -12.70
CA HIS A 87 -9.37 -16.09 -11.84
C HIS A 87 -8.17 -15.26 -11.39
N PHE A 88 -7.80 -15.37 -10.12
CA PHE A 88 -6.73 -14.56 -9.53
C PHE A 88 -6.02 -15.27 -8.39
N VAL A 89 -4.83 -14.77 -8.05
CA VAL A 89 -4.09 -15.12 -6.84
C VAL A 89 -3.84 -13.85 -6.04
N LYS A 90 -4.07 -13.90 -4.74
CA LYS A 90 -3.82 -12.80 -3.81
C LYS A 90 -2.42 -12.92 -3.23
N TYR A 91 -1.63 -11.87 -3.38
CA TYR A 91 -0.30 -11.75 -2.77
C TYR A 91 -0.23 -10.54 -1.85
N HIS A 92 0.78 -10.49 -0.99
CA HIS A 92 1.23 -9.24 -0.37
C HIS A 92 2.75 -9.14 -0.31
N GLY A 93 3.26 -7.91 -0.41
CA GLY A 93 4.64 -7.55 -0.07
C GLY A 93 4.64 -6.62 1.13
N LEU A 94 4.98 -7.14 2.32
CA LEU A 94 4.92 -6.38 3.58
C LEU A 94 3.54 -5.77 3.87
N GLY A 95 2.47 -6.55 3.67
CA GLY A 95 1.09 -6.11 3.92
C GLY A 95 0.47 -5.23 2.84
N ASN A 96 1.25 -4.66 1.91
CA ASN A 96 0.73 -4.05 0.69
C ASN A 96 0.26 -5.16 -0.25
N ASP A 97 -1.05 -5.32 -0.40
CA ASP A 97 -1.71 -6.53 -0.91
C ASP A 97 -2.36 -6.33 -2.28
N PHE A 98 -2.22 -7.33 -3.16
CA PHE A 98 -2.59 -7.22 -4.57
C PHE A 98 -3.37 -8.44 -5.06
N ILE A 99 -4.26 -8.19 -6.02
CA ILE A 99 -4.91 -9.22 -6.84
C ILE A 99 -4.05 -9.42 -8.09
N LEU A 100 -3.39 -10.56 -8.22
CA LEU A 100 -2.57 -10.89 -9.39
C LEU A 100 -3.37 -11.74 -10.38
N VAL A 101 -3.32 -11.35 -11.65
CA VAL A 101 -4.07 -11.96 -12.73
C VAL A 101 -3.11 -12.43 -13.82
N ASP A 102 -3.23 -13.71 -14.20
CA ASP A 102 -2.54 -14.21 -15.40
C ASP A 102 -3.22 -13.64 -16.66
N ASN A 103 -2.52 -12.72 -17.29
CA ASN A 103 -2.94 -11.99 -18.46
C ASN A 103 -1.97 -12.23 -19.63
N ARG A 104 -1.15 -13.29 -19.57
CA ARG A 104 -0.09 -13.57 -20.56
C ARG A 104 -0.63 -13.88 -21.95
N ASN A 105 -1.92 -14.25 -22.02
CA ASN A 105 -2.62 -14.57 -23.26
C ASN A 105 -3.24 -13.35 -23.98
N SER A 106 -3.10 -12.13 -23.45
CA SER A 106 -3.70 -10.92 -24.01
C SER A 106 -2.83 -9.69 -23.76
N SER A 107 -2.76 -8.78 -24.74
CA SER A 107 -2.13 -7.46 -24.60
C SER A 107 -3.01 -6.44 -23.89
N GLU A 108 -4.29 -6.76 -23.65
CA GLU A 108 -5.24 -5.92 -22.92
C GLU A 108 -5.56 -6.51 -21.54
N PRO A 109 -5.63 -5.68 -20.46
CA PRO A 109 -6.04 -6.11 -19.14
C PRO A 109 -7.43 -6.76 -19.16
N ARG A 110 -7.59 -7.86 -18.42
CA ARG A 110 -8.85 -8.62 -18.31
C ARG A 110 -9.99 -7.87 -17.64
N VAL A 111 -9.72 -6.78 -16.94
CA VAL A 111 -10.73 -5.93 -16.30
C VAL A 111 -10.47 -4.47 -16.60
N THR A 112 -11.52 -3.65 -16.60
CA THR A 112 -11.40 -2.20 -16.71
C THR A 112 -10.95 -1.56 -15.38
N PRO A 113 -10.47 -0.32 -15.40
CA PRO A 113 -10.23 0.47 -14.17
C PRO A 113 -11.42 0.48 -13.20
N GLU A 114 -12.64 0.65 -13.69
CA GLU A 114 -13.85 0.71 -12.87
C GLU A 114 -14.18 -0.64 -12.23
N GLN A 115 -13.87 -1.75 -12.92
CA GLN A 115 -13.96 -3.09 -12.34
C GLN A 115 -12.87 -3.29 -11.28
N ALA A 116 -11.63 -2.82 -11.51
CA ALA A 116 -10.56 -2.90 -10.53
C ALA A 116 -10.92 -2.18 -9.22
N VAL A 117 -11.52 -0.98 -9.29
CA VAL A 117 -12.05 -0.26 -8.11
C VAL A 117 -13.02 -1.14 -7.30
N LYS A 118 -13.98 -1.78 -7.97
CA LYS A 118 -14.96 -2.65 -7.30
C LYS A 118 -14.31 -3.89 -6.67
N LEU A 119 -13.31 -4.46 -7.34
CA LEU A 119 -12.59 -5.63 -6.85
C LEU A 119 -11.71 -5.29 -5.64
N CYS A 120 -11.09 -4.10 -5.65
CA CYS A 120 -10.23 -3.62 -4.58
C CYS A 120 -10.99 -3.18 -3.32
N ASP A 121 -12.31 -2.94 -3.39
CA ASP A 121 -13.12 -2.65 -2.21
C ASP A 121 -13.01 -3.79 -1.18
N ARG A 122 -12.62 -3.47 0.05
CA ARG A 122 -12.32 -4.45 1.11
C ARG A 122 -13.57 -5.06 1.77
N ASN A 123 -14.76 -4.48 1.58
CA ASN A 123 -16.00 -4.96 2.18
C ASN A 123 -16.90 -5.65 1.14
N PHE A 124 -16.95 -5.10 -0.07
CA PHE A 124 -17.85 -5.53 -1.14
C PHE A 124 -17.13 -6.23 -2.30
N GLY A 125 -15.80 -6.18 -2.31
CA GLY A 125 -14.94 -6.84 -3.30
C GLY A 125 -14.08 -7.94 -2.69
N ILE A 126 -12.94 -8.20 -3.34
CA ILE A 126 -11.88 -9.09 -2.83
C ILE A 126 -11.07 -8.36 -1.75
N GLY A 127 -10.92 -7.04 -1.89
CA GLY A 127 -10.11 -6.18 -1.05
C GLY A 127 -8.64 -6.23 -1.45
N ALA A 128 -8.06 -5.13 -1.90
CA ALA A 128 -6.65 -5.00 -2.25
C ALA A 128 -6.24 -3.53 -2.38
N ASP A 129 -4.94 -3.25 -2.34
CA ASP A 129 -4.41 -1.94 -2.70
C ASP A 129 -4.34 -1.74 -4.24
N GLY A 130 -4.33 -2.83 -5.01
CA GLY A 130 -4.41 -2.80 -6.48
C GLY A 130 -4.56 -4.18 -7.15
N VAL A 131 -4.80 -4.15 -8.47
CA VAL A 131 -4.85 -5.31 -9.35
C VAL A 131 -3.63 -5.28 -10.27
N ILE A 132 -2.86 -6.36 -10.32
CA ILE A 132 -1.64 -6.49 -11.12
C ILE A 132 -1.85 -7.55 -12.21
N PHE A 133 -1.41 -7.23 -13.43
CA PHE A 133 -1.54 -8.09 -14.60
C PHE A 133 -0.17 -8.59 -15.05
N ALA A 134 -0.01 -9.91 -15.11
CA ALA A 134 1.12 -10.55 -15.80
C ALA A 134 0.81 -10.68 -17.28
N MET A 135 1.46 -9.87 -18.11
CA MET A 135 1.14 -9.69 -19.53
C MET A 135 2.28 -10.20 -20.42
N PRO A 136 2.04 -10.48 -21.72
CA PRO A 136 3.11 -10.87 -22.62
C PRO A 136 4.21 -9.79 -22.69
N GLY A 137 5.46 -10.23 -22.79
CA GLY A 137 6.60 -9.33 -22.92
C GLY A 137 6.54 -8.47 -24.19
N ILE A 138 7.12 -7.27 -24.11
CA ILE A 138 7.29 -6.38 -25.25
C ILE A 138 8.77 -6.04 -25.45
N ASN A 139 9.15 -5.74 -26.69
CA ASN A 139 10.52 -5.32 -27.05
C ASN A 139 11.61 -6.28 -26.53
N GLY A 140 11.32 -7.58 -26.46
CA GLY A 140 12.26 -8.62 -26.02
C GLY A 140 12.36 -8.84 -24.50
N THR A 141 11.51 -8.21 -23.70
CA THR A 141 11.35 -8.56 -22.27
C THR A 141 10.59 -9.88 -22.12
N ASP A 142 10.78 -10.56 -20.99
CA ASP A 142 10.08 -11.83 -20.69
C ASP A 142 8.58 -11.58 -20.47
N TYR A 143 8.24 -10.53 -19.72
CA TYR A 143 6.85 -10.15 -19.42
C TYR A 143 6.64 -8.64 -19.41
N THR A 144 5.38 -8.24 -19.43
CA THR A 144 4.94 -6.89 -19.11
C THR A 144 4.15 -6.90 -17.81
N MET A 145 4.32 -5.90 -16.96
CA MET A 145 3.50 -5.67 -15.78
C MET A 145 2.72 -4.37 -15.94
N ARG A 146 1.39 -4.47 -15.83
CA ARG A 146 0.49 -3.32 -15.63
C ARG A 146 -0.20 -3.45 -14.29
N ILE A 147 -0.65 -2.32 -13.74
CA ILE A 147 -1.31 -2.27 -12.43
C ILE A 147 -2.41 -1.22 -12.46
N PHE A 148 -3.54 -1.53 -11.82
CA PHE A 148 -4.54 -0.55 -11.45
C PHE A 148 -4.58 -0.42 -9.92
N ASN A 149 -4.50 0.81 -9.43
CA ASN A 149 -4.71 1.14 -8.03
C ASN A 149 -6.17 0.90 -7.61
N SER A 150 -6.40 0.89 -6.29
CA SER A 150 -7.74 0.80 -5.72
C SER A 150 -8.68 1.97 -6.08
N ASP A 151 -8.14 3.13 -6.49
CA ASP A 151 -8.91 4.26 -7.07
C ASP A 151 -9.12 4.16 -8.60
N GLY A 152 -8.59 3.12 -9.24
CA GLY A 152 -8.67 2.87 -10.67
C GLY A 152 -7.58 3.56 -11.49
N SER A 153 -6.74 4.40 -10.89
CA SER A 153 -5.60 4.98 -11.59
C SER A 153 -4.57 3.91 -11.97
N GLU A 154 -3.85 4.12 -13.08
CA GLU A 154 -2.76 3.24 -13.52
C GLU A 154 -1.41 3.89 -13.18
N PRO A 155 -0.72 3.48 -12.10
CA PRO A 155 0.62 3.96 -11.82
C PRO A 155 1.65 3.31 -12.73
N GLU A 156 2.79 3.98 -12.88
CA GLU A 156 3.86 3.57 -13.78
C GLU A 156 4.60 2.32 -13.29
N MET A 157 4.71 2.16 -11.97
CA MET A 157 5.38 1.02 -11.33
C MET A 157 4.92 0.81 -9.88
N CYS A 158 5.13 -0.41 -9.36
CA CYS A 158 4.89 -0.77 -7.97
C CYS A 158 5.96 -1.73 -7.45
N GLY A 159 6.80 -1.29 -6.51
CA GLY A 159 7.91 -2.09 -5.98
C GLY A 159 7.48 -3.36 -5.23
N ASN A 160 6.49 -3.26 -4.34
CA ASN A 160 5.96 -4.45 -3.66
C ASN A 160 5.26 -5.39 -4.65
N GLY A 161 4.54 -4.80 -5.60
CA GLY A 161 3.85 -5.51 -6.67
C GLY A 161 4.78 -6.34 -7.54
N VAL A 162 5.93 -5.80 -7.97
CA VAL A 162 6.87 -6.54 -8.82
C VAL A 162 7.59 -7.69 -8.08
N ARG A 163 7.76 -7.60 -6.75
CA ARG A 163 8.21 -8.76 -5.96
C ARG A 163 7.15 -9.87 -5.95
N CYS A 164 5.88 -9.51 -5.77
CA CYS A 164 4.76 -10.45 -5.87
C CYS A 164 4.67 -11.06 -7.27
N PHE A 165 4.85 -10.24 -8.30
CA PHE A 165 4.88 -10.65 -9.70
C PHE A 165 5.94 -11.72 -9.96
N ALA A 166 7.18 -11.52 -9.47
CA ALA A 166 8.25 -12.49 -9.66
C ALA A 166 7.91 -13.86 -9.04
N ARG A 167 7.34 -13.86 -7.83
CA ARG A 167 6.85 -15.09 -7.18
C ARG A 167 5.69 -15.72 -7.95
N PHE A 168 4.78 -14.90 -8.47
CA PHE A 168 3.63 -15.37 -9.24
C PHE A 168 4.05 -16.02 -10.57
N ILE A 169 5.01 -15.43 -11.30
CA ILE A 169 5.56 -16.05 -12.52
C ILE A 169 6.26 -17.36 -12.19
N ALA A 170 7.10 -17.39 -11.13
CA ALA A 170 7.78 -18.61 -10.74
C ALA A 170 6.81 -19.74 -10.41
N GLU A 171 5.69 -19.44 -9.73
CA GLU A 171 4.63 -20.42 -9.45
C GLU A 171 3.92 -20.88 -10.73
N LEU A 172 3.56 -19.94 -11.62
CA LEU A 172 2.87 -20.25 -12.89
C LEU A 172 3.71 -21.10 -13.85
N GLU A 173 5.03 -21.04 -13.72
CA GLU A 173 5.98 -21.73 -14.59
C GLU A 173 6.71 -22.90 -13.90
N ASP A 174 6.32 -23.24 -12.68
CA ASP A 174 6.92 -24.31 -11.87
C ASP A 174 8.45 -24.15 -11.72
N LEU A 175 8.90 -22.89 -11.53
CA LEU A 175 10.31 -22.53 -11.37
C LEU A 175 10.71 -22.52 -9.89
N SER A 176 11.89 -23.06 -9.59
CA SER A 176 12.45 -23.12 -8.24
C SER A 176 13.86 -22.53 -8.17
N GLY A 177 14.27 -22.15 -6.95
CA GLY A 177 15.58 -21.55 -6.69
C GLY A 177 15.70 -20.12 -7.21
N ARG A 178 16.94 -19.72 -7.54
CA ARG A 178 17.26 -18.38 -8.04
C ARG A 178 16.72 -18.20 -9.45
N GLN A 179 15.87 -17.20 -9.64
CA GLN A 179 15.21 -16.89 -10.92
C GLN A 179 15.27 -15.40 -11.18
N ARG A 180 15.50 -15.00 -12.43
CA ARG A 180 15.61 -13.59 -12.85
C ARG A 180 14.73 -13.36 -14.05
N PHE A 181 13.93 -12.30 -14.02
CA PHE A 181 13.01 -11.96 -15.10
C PHE A 181 13.25 -10.52 -15.56
N THR A 182 13.07 -10.27 -16.85
CA THR A 182 13.00 -8.92 -17.41
C THR A 182 11.55 -8.51 -17.59
N VAL A 183 11.15 -7.43 -16.95
CA VAL A 183 9.75 -6.98 -16.90
C VAL A 183 9.64 -5.57 -17.46
N HIS A 184 8.85 -5.40 -18.52
CA HIS A 184 8.47 -4.08 -19.00
C HIS A 184 7.39 -3.47 -18.11
N THR A 185 7.57 -2.20 -17.72
CA THR A 185 6.62 -1.42 -16.91
C THR A 185 6.47 -0.01 -17.48
N GLY A 186 5.53 0.78 -16.95
CA GLY A 186 5.42 2.21 -17.28
C GLY A 186 6.65 3.02 -16.88
N ALA A 187 7.45 2.53 -15.93
CA ALA A 187 8.74 3.13 -15.54
C ALA A 187 9.93 2.62 -16.37
N GLY A 188 9.70 1.75 -17.37
CA GLY A 188 10.74 1.12 -18.17
C GLY A 188 11.07 -0.30 -17.71
N LEU A 189 12.30 -0.73 -17.94
CA LEU A 189 12.78 -2.09 -17.62
C LEU A 189 12.99 -2.23 -16.11
N ILE A 190 12.33 -3.23 -15.51
CA ILE A 190 12.53 -3.64 -14.13
C ILE A 190 12.98 -5.10 -14.11
N VAL A 191 13.93 -5.43 -13.23
CA VAL A 191 14.53 -6.77 -13.20
C VAL A 191 14.43 -7.36 -11.79
N PRO A 192 13.33 -8.05 -11.46
CA PRO A 192 13.26 -8.82 -10.23
C PRO A 192 14.06 -10.11 -10.32
N GLU A 193 14.68 -10.47 -9.21
CA GLU A 193 15.45 -11.69 -9.02
C GLU A 193 15.11 -12.34 -7.69
N ILE A 194 14.50 -13.53 -7.75
CA ILE A 194 14.27 -14.39 -6.58
C ILE A 194 15.62 -14.89 -6.10
N GLN A 195 15.93 -14.69 -4.82
CA GLN A 195 17.17 -15.10 -4.17
C GLN A 195 17.03 -16.51 -3.56
N ASP A 196 18.16 -17.11 -3.19
CA ASP A 196 18.20 -18.45 -2.58
C ASP A 196 17.47 -18.52 -1.23
N ASP A 197 17.39 -17.40 -0.50
CA ASP A 197 16.64 -17.29 0.77
C ASP A 197 15.13 -17.05 0.56
N GLY A 198 14.68 -16.98 -0.68
CA GLY A 198 13.30 -16.72 -1.06
C GLY A 198 12.89 -15.23 -1.05
N LYS A 199 13.75 -14.30 -0.68
CA LYS A 199 13.44 -12.89 -0.91
C LYS A 199 13.55 -12.56 -2.40
N VAL A 200 12.99 -11.42 -2.79
CA VAL A 200 13.14 -10.89 -4.14
C VAL A 200 13.94 -9.61 -4.07
N THR A 201 15.08 -9.58 -4.76
CA THR A 201 15.85 -8.37 -5.03
C THR A 201 15.42 -7.83 -6.38
N VAL A 202 15.07 -6.56 -6.43
CA VAL A 202 14.61 -5.89 -7.63
C VAL A 202 15.62 -4.82 -8.00
N ASP A 203 16.13 -4.86 -9.22
CA ASP A 203 16.77 -3.71 -9.84
C ASP A 203 15.67 -2.71 -10.25
N MET A 204 15.57 -1.61 -9.50
CA MET A 204 14.55 -0.57 -9.66
C MET A 204 14.97 0.51 -10.66
N GLY A 205 16.13 0.34 -11.31
CA GLY A 205 16.71 1.31 -12.22
C GLY A 205 17.34 2.51 -11.51
N GLU A 206 17.67 3.53 -12.31
CA GLU A 206 18.25 4.78 -11.82
C GLU A 206 17.18 5.74 -11.28
N PRO A 207 17.46 6.48 -10.18
CA PRO A 207 16.55 7.51 -9.71
C PRO A 207 16.57 8.73 -10.64
N ILE A 208 15.39 9.26 -10.96
CA ILE A 208 15.22 10.49 -11.72
C ILE A 208 15.20 11.66 -10.73
N LEU A 209 16.20 12.56 -10.83
CA LEU A 209 16.38 13.67 -9.89
C LEU A 209 16.07 15.05 -10.49
N LYS A 210 16.12 15.16 -11.83
CA LYS A 210 15.86 16.43 -12.52
C LYS A 210 14.41 16.85 -12.25
N ALA A 211 14.24 18.04 -11.67
CA ALA A 211 12.95 18.52 -11.13
C ALA A 211 11.80 18.46 -12.14
N SER A 212 12.07 18.80 -13.41
CA SER A 212 11.07 18.75 -14.49
C SER A 212 10.58 17.33 -14.82
N ASP A 213 11.41 16.33 -14.53
CA ASP A 213 11.19 14.92 -14.89
C ASP A 213 10.61 14.14 -13.68
N VAL A 214 10.67 14.71 -12.46
CA VAL A 214 9.91 14.28 -11.26
C VAL A 214 8.46 14.79 -11.27
N PRO A 215 7.98 15.30 -12.40
CA PRO A 215 7.16 16.52 -12.51
C PRO A 215 6.87 17.28 -11.20
N THR A 216 7.81 18.11 -10.73
CA THR A 216 7.53 19.14 -9.70
C THR A 216 7.73 20.55 -10.24
N LYS A 217 6.94 21.51 -9.73
CA LYS A 217 7.11 22.95 -9.98
C LYS A 217 8.10 23.61 -9.01
N LEU A 218 8.61 22.88 -8.01
CA LEU A 218 9.65 23.40 -7.12
C LEU A 218 10.91 23.70 -7.93
N LEU A 219 11.52 24.86 -7.66
CA LEU A 219 12.74 25.25 -8.34
C LEU A 219 13.90 24.36 -7.84
N PRO A 220 14.73 23.84 -8.76
CA PRO A 220 15.89 23.07 -8.37
C PRO A 220 16.90 23.95 -7.62
N ASN A 221 17.49 23.40 -6.57
CA ASN A 221 18.45 24.09 -5.71
C ASN A 221 19.80 23.36 -5.58
N LYS A 222 19.94 22.18 -6.18
CA LYS A 222 21.19 21.41 -6.23
C LYS A 222 21.25 20.59 -7.53
N ASP A 223 22.15 20.94 -8.45
CA ASP A 223 22.40 20.18 -9.69
C ASP A 223 21.13 19.72 -10.43
N HIS A 224 20.25 20.67 -10.78
CA HIS A 224 18.93 20.43 -11.40
C HIS A 224 17.90 19.64 -10.56
N SER A 225 18.25 19.28 -9.33
CA SER A 225 17.42 18.53 -8.39
C SER A 225 16.82 19.43 -7.31
N VAL A 226 15.73 18.98 -6.69
CA VAL A 226 15.10 19.61 -5.52
C VAL A 226 15.52 18.84 -4.28
N VAL A 227 16.44 19.40 -3.51
CA VAL A 227 17.02 18.75 -2.32
C VAL A 227 16.85 19.66 -1.11
N LYS A 228 16.13 19.19 -0.08
CA LYS A 228 15.84 19.95 1.15
C LYS A 228 15.28 21.35 0.89
N SER A 229 14.39 21.46 -0.10
CA SER A 229 13.75 22.70 -0.51
C SER A 229 12.51 23.00 0.34
N GLU A 230 12.15 24.27 0.47
CA GLU A 230 11.00 24.69 1.26
C GLU A 230 9.68 24.45 0.51
N LEU A 231 8.72 23.77 1.14
CA LEU A 231 7.35 23.59 0.67
C LEU A 231 6.37 24.02 1.76
N LYS A 232 5.46 24.96 1.45
CA LYS A 232 4.44 25.42 2.40
C LYS A 232 3.21 24.53 2.31
N VAL A 233 2.98 23.70 3.32
CA VAL A 233 1.81 22.83 3.42
C VAL A 233 1.04 23.20 4.68
N ASP A 234 -0.25 23.54 4.53
CA ASP A 234 -1.14 23.84 5.66
C ASP A 234 -0.65 24.98 6.58
N GLY A 235 -0.02 26.01 5.99
CA GLY A 235 0.55 27.13 6.74
C GLY A 235 1.89 26.83 7.44
N LEU A 236 2.37 25.58 7.40
CA LEU A 236 3.68 25.17 7.89
C LEU A 236 4.66 25.06 6.73
N THR A 237 5.92 25.45 6.96
CA THR A 237 6.99 25.23 5.99
C THR A 237 7.68 23.91 6.29
N TRP A 238 7.69 23.01 5.32
CA TRP A 238 8.39 21.73 5.34
C TRP A 238 9.65 21.79 4.49
N ASN A 239 10.66 21.00 4.84
CA ASN A 239 11.78 20.74 3.95
C ASN A 239 11.54 19.42 3.22
N VAL A 240 11.62 19.45 1.90
CA VAL A 240 11.33 18.31 1.03
C VAL A 240 12.43 18.06 0.01
N THR A 241 12.62 16.79 -0.32
CA THR A 241 13.47 16.35 -1.44
C THR A 241 12.61 15.56 -2.42
N CYS A 242 12.70 15.90 -3.70
CA CYS A 242 11.89 15.28 -4.75
C CYS A 242 12.72 14.29 -5.55
N VAL A 243 12.20 13.07 -5.70
CA VAL A 243 12.81 11.96 -6.46
C VAL A 243 11.72 11.28 -7.26
N SER A 244 12.04 10.75 -8.43
CA SER A 244 11.15 9.84 -9.15
C SER A 244 11.82 8.49 -9.34
N MET A 245 11.09 7.42 -9.08
CA MET A 245 11.47 6.03 -9.41
C MET A 245 10.65 5.51 -10.60
N GLY A 246 10.27 6.44 -11.49
CA GLY A 246 9.21 6.28 -12.51
C GLY A 246 7.93 7.00 -12.11
N ASN A 247 7.56 6.92 -10.84
CA ASN A 247 6.47 7.67 -10.20
C ASN A 247 7.03 8.76 -9.24
N PRO A 248 6.31 9.88 -9.02
CA PRO A 248 6.81 11.02 -8.24
C PRO A 248 6.75 10.80 -6.73
N HIS A 249 7.85 11.12 -6.03
CA HIS A 249 8.00 11.06 -4.57
C HIS A 249 8.43 12.40 -3.97
N CYS A 250 7.80 12.77 -2.87
CA CYS A 250 8.10 13.94 -2.04
C CYS A 250 8.51 13.44 -0.65
N VAL A 251 9.81 13.43 -0.39
CA VAL A 251 10.38 12.91 0.86
C VAL A 251 10.62 14.06 1.83
N THR A 252 10.20 13.90 3.09
CA THR A 252 10.48 14.87 4.16
C THR A 252 11.01 14.23 5.43
N PHE A 253 11.99 14.90 6.03
CA PHE A 253 12.58 14.54 7.33
C PHE A 253 12.07 15.41 8.49
N GLY A 254 11.13 16.34 8.20
CA GLY A 254 10.53 17.23 9.19
C GLY A 254 10.23 18.64 8.67
N ALA A 255 9.50 19.40 9.50
CA ALA A 255 9.23 20.81 9.25
C ALA A 255 10.51 21.65 9.33
N LYS A 256 10.51 22.83 8.71
CA LYS A 256 11.64 23.76 8.78
C LYS A 256 11.90 24.18 10.23
N GLY A 257 13.11 23.88 10.70
CA GLY A 257 13.53 24.16 12.08
C GLY A 257 13.25 23.02 13.06
N GLU A 258 12.52 21.98 12.65
CA GLU A 258 12.36 20.74 13.39
C GLU A 258 13.33 19.68 12.87
N GLN A 259 13.93 18.94 13.79
CA GLN A 259 14.77 17.78 13.48
C GLN A 259 14.11 16.53 14.05
N ASN A 260 14.37 15.38 13.45
CA ASN A 260 13.97 14.06 13.96
C ASN A 260 12.45 13.90 14.13
N LEU A 261 11.74 14.02 13.02
CA LEU A 261 10.31 13.72 12.91
C LEU A 261 9.94 12.40 13.59
N GLN A 262 8.95 12.42 14.48
CA GLN A 262 8.40 11.21 15.10
C GLN A 262 7.24 10.70 14.23
N VAL A 263 7.55 9.85 13.26
CA VAL A 263 6.60 9.47 12.18
C VAL A 263 5.31 8.81 12.69
N ASP A 264 5.37 8.11 13.82
CA ASP A 264 4.19 7.46 14.42
C ASP A 264 3.17 8.46 14.98
N LYS A 265 3.59 9.70 15.28
CA LYS A 265 2.73 10.76 15.82
C LYS A 265 2.00 11.55 14.73
N LEU A 266 2.31 11.29 13.46
CA LEU A 266 1.69 12.00 12.35
C LEU A 266 0.26 11.51 12.11
N ASN A 267 -0.66 12.47 11.96
CA ASN A 267 -1.99 12.21 11.45
C ASN A 267 -1.96 12.18 9.91
N LEU A 268 -1.58 11.04 9.32
CA LEU A 268 -1.44 10.91 7.86
C LEU A 268 -2.73 11.20 7.09
N ALA A 269 -3.89 10.83 7.65
CA ALA A 269 -5.18 11.08 7.00
C ALA A 269 -5.48 12.59 6.85
N GLU A 270 -4.86 13.42 7.69
CA GLU A 270 -5.01 14.86 7.62
C GLU A 270 -3.91 15.51 6.76
N ILE A 271 -2.65 15.18 6.97
CA ILE A 271 -1.53 15.84 6.29
C ILE A 271 -1.25 15.26 4.90
N GLY A 272 -1.45 13.96 4.71
CA GLY A 272 -1.14 13.24 3.47
C GLY A 272 -1.82 13.81 2.23
N PRO A 273 -3.17 14.00 2.23
CA PRO A 273 -3.88 14.61 1.11
C PRO A 273 -3.37 16.00 0.74
N LYS A 274 -2.89 16.77 1.73
CA LYS A 274 -2.39 18.14 1.52
C LYS A 274 -1.07 18.15 0.75
N PHE A 275 -0.24 17.11 0.89
CA PHE A 275 0.94 16.91 0.04
C PHE A 275 0.57 16.28 -1.31
N GLU A 276 -0.25 15.22 -1.31
CA GLU A 276 -0.63 14.49 -2.52
C GLU A 276 -1.21 15.43 -3.58
N HIS A 277 -2.11 16.33 -3.18
CA HIS A 277 -2.81 17.26 -4.06
C HIS A 277 -2.17 18.65 -4.10
N HIS A 278 -0.95 18.81 -3.59
CA HIS A 278 -0.30 20.12 -3.55
C HIS A 278 -0.06 20.65 -4.98
N GLU A 279 -0.30 21.95 -5.20
CA GLU A 279 -0.20 22.61 -6.52
C GLU A 279 1.18 22.50 -7.20
N MET A 280 2.20 22.14 -6.42
CA MET A 280 3.59 21.98 -6.84
C MET A 280 3.85 20.62 -7.48
N PHE A 281 2.89 19.69 -7.44
CA PHE A 281 2.98 18.37 -8.04
C PHE A 281 1.84 18.17 -9.05
N PRO A 282 2.03 18.54 -10.33
CA PRO A 282 0.99 18.44 -11.36
C PRO A 282 0.41 17.04 -11.55
N ALA A 283 1.22 16.00 -11.35
CA ALA A 283 0.82 14.60 -11.46
C ALA A 283 0.46 13.97 -10.10
N ARG A 284 0.15 14.80 -9.09
CA ARG A 284 0.14 14.45 -7.66
C ARG A 284 1.49 13.87 -7.21
N THR A 285 1.62 13.44 -5.96
CA THR A 285 2.85 12.79 -5.48
C THR A 285 2.60 11.80 -4.35
N ASN A 286 3.46 10.79 -4.25
CA ASN A 286 3.60 9.99 -3.03
C ASN A 286 4.39 10.80 -2.02
N THR A 287 4.05 10.70 -0.74
CA THR A 287 4.72 11.46 0.32
C THR A 287 5.27 10.54 1.38
N GLU A 288 6.59 10.56 1.54
CA GLU A 288 7.29 9.77 2.53
C GLU A 288 7.76 10.64 3.70
N PHE A 289 7.27 10.32 4.89
CA PHE A 289 7.69 10.94 6.14
C PHE A 289 8.72 10.05 6.80
N VAL A 290 9.91 10.60 7.07
CA VAL A 290 11.08 9.81 7.45
C VAL A 290 11.62 10.23 8.82
N GLN A 291 11.90 9.22 9.64
CA GLN A 291 12.65 9.32 10.87
C GLN A 291 14.00 8.60 10.67
N VAL A 292 15.09 9.34 10.77
CA VAL A 292 16.45 8.77 10.71
C VAL A 292 16.76 8.15 12.06
N LEU A 293 17.00 6.82 12.11
CA LEU A 293 17.40 6.12 13.33
C LEU A 293 18.92 5.99 13.43
N SER A 294 19.58 5.75 12.30
CA SER A 294 21.04 5.79 12.13
C SER A 294 21.39 6.04 10.66
N PRO A 295 22.68 6.25 10.31
CA PRO A 295 23.10 6.40 8.92
C PRO A 295 22.84 5.19 8.00
N SER A 296 22.41 4.04 8.53
CA SER A 296 22.05 2.85 7.74
C SER A 296 20.68 2.28 8.13
N HIS A 297 19.88 3.00 8.92
CA HIS A 297 18.58 2.54 9.37
C HIS A 297 17.59 3.70 9.43
N LEU A 298 16.57 3.62 8.59
CA LEU A 298 15.53 4.63 8.46
C LEU A 298 14.19 4.01 8.85
N LYS A 299 13.31 4.80 9.46
CA LYS A 299 11.91 4.44 9.66
C LYS A 299 11.04 5.40 8.89
N MET A 300 10.01 4.90 8.21
CA MET A 300 9.14 5.75 7.40
C MET A 300 7.67 5.40 7.54
N ARG A 301 6.82 6.37 7.21
CA ARG A 301 5.43 6.14 6.84
C ARG A 301 5.13 6.88 5.55
N VAL A 302 4.16 6.38 4.80
CA VAL A 302 3.85 6.90 3.47
C VAL A 302 2.38 7.28 3.36
N TRP A 303 2.11 8.32 2.59
CA TRP A 303 0.82 8.58 1.99
C TRP A 303 0.96 8.45 0.47
N GLU A 304 0.39 7.39 -0.10
CA GLU A 304 0.51 7.07 -1.52
C GLU A 304 -0.56 7.77 -2.35
N ARG A 305 -0.13 8.24 -3.52
CA ARG A 305 -0.98 8.82 -4.57
C ARG A 305 -2.04 7.79 -4.97
N GLY A 306 -3.31 8.09 -4.72
CA GLY A 306 -4.43 7.23 -5.10
C GLY A 306 -4.63 5.98 -4.23
N ALA A 307 -3.83 5.77 -3.19
CA ALA A 307 -3.96 4.62 -2.28
C ALA A 307 -3.97 4.99 -0.78
N GLY A 308 -3.53 6.19 -0.41
CA GLY A 308 -3.56 6.68 0.96
C GLY A 308 -2.48 6.05 1.85
N ALA A 309 -2.77 5.84 3.13
CA ALA A 309 -1.80 5.35 4.10
C ALA A 309 -1.63 3.81 4.03
N THR A 310 -0.79 3.35 3.10
CA THR A 310 -0.47 1.91 2.92
C THR A 310 0.51 1.41 3.99
N LEU A 311 0.61 0.08 4.12
CA LEU A 311 1.54 -0.56 5.06
C LEU A 311 2.99 -0.56 4.58
N ALA A 312 3.22 -0.46 3.27
CA ALA A 312 4.54 -0.40 2.66
C ALA A 312 4.46 0.17 1.24
N CYS A 313 5.48 0.94 0.85
CA CYS A 313 5.67 1.42 -0.52
C CYS A 313 7.12 1.17 -0.95
N GLY A 314 7.33 0.26 -1.91
CA GLY A 314 8.68 -0.12 -2.35
C GLY A 314 9.44 0.99 -3.09
N THR A 315 8.76 1.69 -4.00
CA THR A 315 9.34 2.86 -4.70
C THR A 315 9.60 4.01 -3.72
N GLY A 316 8.70 4.21 -2.75
CA GLY A 316 8.89 5.17 -1.67
C GLY A 316 10.11 4.86 -0.79
N ALA A 317 10.33 3.60 -0.41
CA ALA A 317 11.52 3.19 0.33
C ALA A 317 12.82 3.47 -0.46
N CYS A 318 12.81 3.23 -1.77
CA CYS A 318 13.92 3.57 -2.67
C CYS A 318 14.18 5.09 -2.67
N ALA A 319 13.13 5.89 -2.92
CA ALA A 319 13.20 7.35 -2.95
C ALA A 319 13.69 7.94 -1.62
N VAL A 320 13.28 7.37 -0.48
CA VAL A 320 13.73 7.77 0.86
C VAL A 320 15.24 7.62 1.02
N VAL A 321 15.82 6.50 0.59
CA VAL A 321 17.27 6.30 0.69
C VAL A 321 18.03 7.24 -0.23
N VAL A 322 17.53 7.46 -1.45
CA VAL A 322 18.11 8.45 -2.37
C VAL A 322 18.07 9.86 -1.75
N ALA A 323 16.92 10.28 -1.23
CA ALA A 323 16.78 11.57 -0.57
C ALA A 323 17.68 11.71 0.66
N ALA A 324 17.79 10.67 1.49
CA ALA A 324 18.64 10.67 2.67
C ALA A 324 20.13 10.80 2.30
N VAL A 325 20.57 10.15 1.21
CA VAL A 325 21.94 10.31 0.69
C VAL A 325 22.16 11.73 0.14
N LEU A 326 21.21 12.27 -0.63
CA LEU A 326 21.31 13.62 -1.20
C LEU A 326 21.38 14.72 -0.13
N GLU A 327 20.70 14.52 0.99
CA GLU A 327 20.71 15.41 2.17
C GLU A 327 21.87 15.12 3.15
N GLY A 328 22.66 14.07 2.93
CA GLY A 328 23.76 13.68 3.82
C GLY A 328 23.32 13.10 5.18
N GLN A 329 22.11 12.56 5.25
CA GLN A 329 21.49 12.00 6.45
C GLN A 329 21.76 10.50 6.63
N ALA A 330 22.01 9.77 5.53
CA ALA A 330 22.28 8.34 5.53
C ALA A 330 23.24 7.93 4.41
N GLY A 331 23.76 6.70 4.51
CA GLY A 331 24.54 6.05 3.48
C GLY A 331 23.67 5.41 2.40
N ARG A 332 24.34 4.86 1.38
CA ARG A 332 23.69 4.25 0.20
C ARG A 332 23.04 2.89 0.48
N CYS A 333 23.41 2.22 1.56
CA CYS A 333 22.82 0.94 1.99
C CYS A 333 22.08 1.16 3.29
N CYS A 334 20.76 0.98 3.28
CA CYS A 334 19.91 1.19 4.45
C CYS A 334 18.87 0.07 4.59
N THR A 335 18.64 -0.33 5.83
CA THR A 335 17.38 -0.96 6.21
C THR A 335 16.33 0.13 6.37
N VAL A 336 15.17 -0.03 5.74
CA VAL A 336 14.04 0.90 5.83
C VAL A 336 12.87 0.19 6.50
N ASP A 337 12.52 0.60 7.71
CA ASP A 337 11.36 0.10 8.44
C ASP A 337 10.09 0.81 7.94
N LEU A 338 9.23 0.06 7.26
CA LEU A 338 7.87 0.48 6.91
C LEU A 338 6.87 -0.10 7.93
N PRO A 339 5.62 0.40 8.00
CA PRO A 339 4.62 -0.14 8.92
C PRO A 339 4.43 -1.67 8.84
N GLY A 340 4.52 -2.24 7.63
CA GLY A 340 4.36 -3.67 7.38
C GLY A 340 5.64 -4.51 7.50
N GLY A 341 6.79 -3.89 7.77
CA GLY A 341 8.08 -4.57 7.94
C GLY A 341 9.22 -3.92 7.14
N PRO A 342 10.44 -4.47 7.24
CA PRO A 342 11.64 -3.85 6.68
C PRO A 342 11.86 -4.19 5.20
N LEU A 343 12.49 -3.27 4.48
CA LEU A 343 13.14 -3.49 3.18
C LEU A 343 14.63 -3.17 3.28
N GLU A 344 15.46 -3.94 2.58
CA GLU A 344 16.86 -3.59 2.37
C GLU A 344 16.99 -2.83 1.05
N ILE A 345 17.56 -1.63 1.11
CA ILE A 345 17.71 -0.74 -0.04
C ILE A 345 19.19 -0.40 -0.23
N GLU A 346 19.68 -0.56 -1.45
CA GLU A 346 21.02 -0.19 -1.88
C GLU A 346 20.93 0.74 -3.09
N TRP A 347 21.29 2.02 -2.96
CA TRP A 347 21.56 2.89 -4.11
C TRP A 347 23.03 2.78 -4.50
N ARG A 348 23.33 1.82 -5.38
CA ARG A 348 24.70 1.40 -5.68
C ARG A 348 25.43 2.45 -6.52
N GLU A 349 26.62 2.82 -6.06
CA GLU A 349 27.43 3.87 -6.71
C GLU A 349 28.04 3.42 -8.06
N LYS A 350 28.32 2.12 -8.21
CA LYS A 350 29.00 1.56 -9.39
C LYS A 350 28.20 1.73 -10.68
N ASP A 351 26.89 1.60 -10.61
CA ASP A 351 25.97 1.60 -11.75
C ASP A 351 24.86 2.67 -11.60
N ASN A 352 24.79 3.39 -10.47
CA ASN A 352 23.74 4.36 -10.15
C ASN A 352 22.35 3.76 -9.97
N HIS A 353 22.22 2.43 -9.94
CA HIS A 353 20.94 1.75 -9.79
C HIS A 353 20.52 1.61 -8.32
N VAL A 354 19.21 1.59 -8.07
CA VAL A 354 18.64 1.30 -6.76
C VAL A 354 18.16 -0.15 -6.72
N TYR A 355 18.68 -0.91 -5.77
CA TYR A 355 18.25 -2.28 -5.51
C TYR A 355 17.38 -2.32 -4.26
N MET A 356 16.24 -2.99 -4.37
CA MET A 356 15.31 -3.19 -3.26
C MET A 356 15.11 -4.68 -3.02
N THR A 357 15.36 -5.13 -1.78
CA THR A 357 15.18 -6.53 -1.39
C THR A 357 14.12 -6.65 -0.29
N GLY A 358 13.18 -7.58 -0.48
CA GLY A 358 12.13 -7.84 0.48
C GLY A 358 11.34 -9.12 0.21
N PRO A 359 10.42 -9.50 1.12
CA PRO A 359 9.56 -10.67 0.94
C PRO A 359 8.38 -10.39 -0.01
N ALA A 360 7.78 -11.47 -0.49
CA ALA A 360 6.50 -11.49 -1.21
C ALA A 360 5.85 -12.86 -1.01
N GLU A 361 4.61 -12.85 -0.50
CA GLU A 361 3.93 -14.06 -0.03
C GLU A 361 2.56 -14.22 -0.69
N VAL A 362 2.21 -15.46 -1.03
CA VAL A 362 0.87 -15.83 -1.46
C VAL A 362 -0.06 -15.92 -0.25
N VAL A 363 -1.31 -15.49 -0.40
CA VAL A 363 -2.32 -15.54 0.68
C VAL A 363 -3.42 -16.54 0.35
N PHE A 364 -4.06 -16.37 -0.80
CA PHE A 364 -5.12 -17.25 -1.29
C PHE A 364 -5.29 -17.08 -2.81
N TYR A 365 -6.10 -17.92 -3.45
CA TYR A 365 -6.51 -17.77 -4.84
C TYR A 365 -8.01 -17.97 -4.96
N GLY A 366 -8.61 -17.45 -6.03
CA GLY A 366 -10.06 -17.43 -6.15
C GLY A 366 -10.58 -17.14 -7.55
N SER A 367 -11.90 -17.06 -7.64
CA SER A 367 -12.62 -16.72 -8.87
C SER A 367 -13.81 -15.83 -8.54
N VAL A 368 -13.99 -14.75 -9.30
CA VAL A 368 -15.12 -13.83 -9.14
C VAL A 368 -15.83 -13.58 -10.47
N PRO A 369 -17.17 -13.45 -10.50
CA PRO A 369 -17.88 -13.02 -11.71
C PRO A 369 -17.51 -11.55 -12.05
N ILE A 370 -17.30 -11.25 -13.35
CA ILE A 370 -16.94 -9.91 -13.84
C ILE A 370 -17.85 -9.36 -14.92
#